data_AF-A0A525WMQ1-F1
#
_entry.id   AF-A0A525WMQ1-F1
#
_cell.length_a   1.000
_cell.length_b   1.000
_cell.length_c   1.000
_cell.angle_alpha   90.00
_cell.angle_beta   90.00
_cell.angle_gamma   90.00
#
_symmetry.space_group_name_H-M   'P 1'
#
loop_
_entity.id
_entity.type
_entity.pdbx_description
1 polymer ?
#
loop_
_entity_poly.entity_id
_entity_poly.type
_entity_poly.pdbx_seq_one_letter_code
_entity_poly.pdbx_strand_id
1 'polypeptide(L)'
;MMTFHYLRRAAFFFLIPLLVAGCGGLQEVWEGPGAKMFRPQAIAVLPPMASQYDNAREDIQEVLSGSLNKGGHIERVMSPENVTDIFQASKEAFDALV
;
A
#
# COMPACT_ATOMS: atom_id res chain seq x y z
N MET A 1 -0.81 49.02 13.15
CA MET A 1 -0.31 48.20 12.02
C MET A 1 0.57 47.02 12.46
N MET A 2 1.45 47.15 13.48
CA MET A 2 2.30 46.05 13.98
C MET A 2 1.52 44.83 14.52
N THR A 3 0.41 45.01 15.23
CA THR A 3 -0.41 43.92 15.80
C THR A 3 -0.96 42.94 14.75
N PHE A 4 -1.28 43.43 13.55
CA PHE A 4 -1.80 42.59 12.47
C PHE A 4 -0.72 41.67 11.89
N HIS A 5 0.53 42.13 11.83
CA HIS A 5 1.67 41.31 11.39
C HIS A 5 2.04 40.23 12.41
N TYR A 6 1.93 40.50 13.71
CA TYR A 6 2.14 39.49 14.76
C TYR A 6 1.06 38.43 14.76
N LEU A 7 -0.22 38.83 14.61
CA LEU A 7 -1.33 37.88 14.52
C LEU A 7 -1.23 36.98 13.28
N ARG A 8 -0.84 37.56 12.13
CA ARG A 8 -0.65 36.81 10.88
C ARG A 8 0.55 35.85 10.95
N ARG A 9 1.64 36.25 11.61
CA ARG A 9 2.80 35.38 11.85
C ARG A 9 2.43 34.22 12.79
N ALA A 10 1.73 34.50 13.89
CA ALA A 10 1.28 33.48 14.83
C ALA A 10 0.36 32.45 14.17
N ALA A 11 -0.61 32.90 13.37
CA ALA A 11 -1.49 31.99 12.62
C ALA A 11 -0.71 31.11 11.63
N PHE A 12 0.27 31.67 10.93
CA PHE A 12 1.11 30.91 10.00
C PHE A 12 1.94 29.84 10.71
N PHE A 13 2.56 30.19 11.85
CA PHE A 13 3.32 29.23 12.66
C PHE A 13 2.44 28.14 13.29
N PHE A 14 1.14 28.39 13.51
CA PHE A 14 0.21 27.40 14.05
C PHE A 14 -0.39 26.48 12.97
N LEU A 15 -0.59 26.99 11.75
CA LEU A 15 -1.18 26.22 10.64
C LEU A 15 -0.20 25.21 10.01
N ILE A 16 1.09 25.55 9.93
CA ILE A 16 2.12 24.65 9.38
C ILE A 16 2.18 23.30 10.10
N PRO A 17 2.31 23.23 11.45
CA PRO A 17 2.37 21.93 12.13
C PRO A 17 1.06 21.16 12.01
N LEU A 18 -0.09 21.85 11.92
CA LEU A 18 -1.39 21.21 11.69
C LEU A 18 -1.46 20.51 10.33
N LEU A 19 -0.90 21.13 9.29
CA LEU A 19 -0.83 20.54 7.95
C LEU A 19 0.11 19.33 7.93
N VAL A 20 1.24 19.41 8.62
CA VAL A 20 2.23 18.33 8.65
C VAL A 20 1.75 17.14 9.51
N ALA A 21 0.96 17.38 10.56
CA ALA A 21 0.40 16.31 11.41
C ALA A 21 -0.57 15.37 10.66
N GLY A 22 -1.14 15.81 9.52
CA GLY A 22 -2.00 14.98 8.67
C GLY A 22 -1.29 14.25 7.54
N CYS A 23 -0.01 14.54 7.28
CA CYS A 23 0.77 13.80 6.30
C CYS A 23 1.27 12.51 6.96
N GLY A 24 0.80 11.35 6.49
CA GLY A 24 0.91 10.02 7.11
C GLY A 24 2.31 9.42 7.31
N GLY A 25 3.27 10.20 7.80
CA GLY A 25 4.63 9.76 8.09
C GLY A 25 5.48 9.54 6.83
N LEU A 26 6.76 9.28 7.05
CA LEU A 26 7.65 8.81 5.99
C LEU A 26 7.44 7.29 5.84
N GLN A 27 7.00 6.84 4.67
CA GLN A 27 6.84 5.42 4.38
C GLN A 27 8.20 4.86 3.93
N GLU A 28 8.78 3.97 4.73
CA GLU A 28 10.01 3.28 4.37
C GLU A 28 9.70 2.21 3.30
N VAL A 29 10.45 2.24 2.19
CA VAL A 29 10.37 1.24 1.12
C VAL A 29 11.75 0.63 0.95
N TRP A 30 11.82 -0.69 1.11
CA TRP A 30 13.05 -1.45 0.94
C TRP A 30 12.94 -2.33 -0.30
N GLU A 31 13.89 -2.16 -1.23
CA GLU A 31 14.01 -3.05 -2.38
C GLU A 31 14.85 -4.27 -2.02
N GLY A 32 14.25 -5.46 -2.11
CA GLY A 32 14.99 -6.72 -1.95
C GLY A 32 15.96 -6.98 -3.11
N PRO A 33 16.98 -7.83 -2.91
CA PRO A 33 17.87 -8.26 -3.98
C PRO A 33 17.07 -8.85 -5.17
N GLY A 34 17.33 -8.37 -6.38
CA GLY A 34 16.64 -8.83 -7.60
C GLY A 34 15.33 -8.10 -7.96
N ALA A 35 14.78 -7.25 -7.07
CA ALA A 35 13.53 -6.53 -7.33
C ALA A 35 13.60 -5.61 -8.56
N LYS A 36 14.77 -5.02 -8.85
CA LYS A 36 14.96 -4.12 -10.01
C LYS A 36 14.71 -4.77 -11.37
N MET A 37 14.94 -6.08 -11.47
CA MET A 37 14.71 -6.84 -12.71
C MET A 37 13.42 -7.65 -12.66
N PHE A 38 12.69 -7.61 -11.54
CA PHE A 38 11.45 -8.34 -11.38
C PHE A 38 10.34 -7.68 -12.21
N ARG A 39 9.88 -8.39 -13.24
CA ARG A 39 8.83 -7.94 -14.18
C ARG A 39 7.76 -9.03 -14.29
N PRO A 40 6.91 -9.19 -13.26
CA PRO A 40 5.91 -10.26 -13.24
C PRO A 40 4.80 -9.99 -14.26
N GLN A 41 4.37 -11.02 -14.99
CA GLN A 41 3.17 -10.95 -15.82
C GLN A 41 1.89 -11.01 -14.97
N ALA A 42 1.90 -11.81 -13.90
CA ALA A 42 0.79 -11.94 -12.98
C ALA A 42 1.21 -11.71 -11.54
N ILE A 43 0.38 -11.00 -10.76
CA ILE A 43 0.56 -10.79 -9.32
C ILE A 43 -0.72 -11.20 -8.59
N ALA A 44 -0.55 -11.89 -7.47
CA ALA A 44 -1.60 -12.19 -6.51
C ALA A 44 -1.50 -11.25 -5.31
N VAL A 45 -2.63 -10.66 -4.89
CA VAL A 45 -2.70 -9.92 -3.63
C VAL A 45 -3.23 -10.88 -2.56
N LEU A 46 -2.39 -11.20 -1.58
CA LEU A 46 -2.83 -11.98 -0.43
C LEU A 46 -3.73 -11.14 0.48
N PRO A 47 -4.69 -11.76 1.19
CA PRO A 47 -5.55 -11.03 2.11
C PRO A 47 -4.75 -10.22 3.14
N PRO A 48 -4.92 -8.89 3.21
CA PRO A 48 -4.09 -8.03 4.03
C PRO A 48 -4.31 -8.31 5.52
N MET A 49 -3.24 -8.18 6.30
CA MET A 49 -3.32 -8.21 7.76
C MET A 49 -3.79 -6.83 8.26
N ALA A 50 -5.10 -6.70 8.51
CA ALA A 50 -5.69 -5.42 8.88
C ALA A 50 -5.64 -5.13 10.39
N SER A 51 -5.29 -6.12 11.22
CA SER A 51 -5.07 -5.97 12.66
C SER A 51 -6.28 -5.29 13.35
N GLN A 52 -6.12 -4.08 13.87
CA GLN A 52 -7.22 -3.31 14.48
C GLN A 52 -8.33 -2.88 13.50
N TYR A 53 -8.11 -3.02 12.19
CA TYR A 53 -9.04 -2.62 11.13
C TYR A 53 -9.58 -3.82 10.35
N ASP A 54 -9.74 -4.98 10.98
CA ASP A 54 -10.24 -6.20 10.31
C ASP A 54 -11.54 -5.99 9.51
N ASN A 55 -12.41 -5.07 9.94
CA ASN A 55 -13.64 -4.71 9.22
C ASN A 55 -13.40 -4.06 7.85
N ALA A 56 -12.24 -3.42 7.65
CA ALA A 56 -11.84 -2.75 6.41
C ALA A 56 -10.98 -3.65 5.50
N ARG A 57 -10.81 -4.93 5.86
CA ARG A 57 -9.93 -5.86 5.13
C ARG A 57 -10.32 -5.99 3.66
N GLU A 58 -11.62 -6.05 3.38
CA GLU A 58 -12.16 -6.13 2.01
C GLU A 58 -11.85 -4.85 1.23
N ASP A 59 -12.12 -3.68 1.82
CA ASP A 59 -11.84 -2.38 1.21
C ASP A 59 -10.33 -2.20 0.90
N ILE A 60 -9.46 -2.59 1.83
CA ILE A 60 -8.00 -2.54 1.64
C ILE A 60 -7.60 -3.42 0.45
N GLN A 61 -8.15 -4.63 0.37
CA GLN A 61 -7.83 -5.56 -0.70
C GLN A 61 -8.32 -5.06 -2.07
N GLU A 62 -9.49 -4.43 -2.13
CA GLU A 62 -10.00 -3.80 -3.34
C GLU A 62 -9.10 -2.65 -3.79
N VAL A 63 -8.70 -1.76 -2.87
CA VAL A 63 -7.82 -0.64 -3.17
C VAL A 63 -6.45 -1.11 -3.69
N LEU A 64 -5.86 -2.13 -3.05
CA LEU A 64 -4.58 -2.70 -3.49
C LEU A 64 -4.69 -3.31 -4.89
N SER A 65 -5.70 -4.15 -5.13
CA SER A 65 -5.91 -4.81 -6.41
C SER A 65 -6.18 -3.79 -7.52
N GLY A 66 -7.02 -2.79 -7.23
CA GLY A 66 -7.32 -1.70 -8.15
C GLY A 66 -6.10 -0.83 -8.48
N SER A 67 -5.24 -0.57 -7.49
CA SER A 67 -4.01 0.21 -7.69
C SER A 67 -2.99 -0.53 -8.54
N LEU A 68 -2.81 -1.84 -8.31
CA LEU A 68 -1.93 -2.68 -9.13
C LEU A 68 -2.42 -2.79 -10.58
N ASN A 69 -3.73 -2.92 -10.79
CA ASN A 69 -4.32 -2.91 -12.14
C ASN A 69 -4.10 -1.57 -12.86
N LYS A 70 -4.17 -0.44 -12.15
CA LYS A 70 -3.93 0.90 -12.72
C LYS A 70 -2.46 1.17 -13.02
N GLY A 71 -1.54 0.47 -12.36
CA GLY A 71 -0.10 0.67 -12.52
C GLY A 71 0.44 0.33 -13.91
N GLY A 72 -0.32 -0.40 -14.75
CA GLY A 72 0.01 -0.65 -16.16
C GLY A 72 1.26 -1.49 -16.44
N HIS A 73 1.97 -1.92 -15.40
CA HIS A 73 3.20 -2.72 -15.49
C HIS A 73 2.97 -4.22 -15.24
N ILE A 74 1.74 -4.61 -14.90
CA ILE A 74 1.34 -5.98 -14.58
C ILE A 74 0.18 -6.33 -15.51
N GLU A 75 0.29 -7.45 -16.22
CA GLU A 75 -0.70 -7.88 -17.21
C GLU A 75 -1.98 -8.41 -16.54
N ARG A 76 -1.84 -9.06 -15.38
CA ARG A 76 -2.97 -9.63 -14.65
C ARG A 76 -2.80 -9.58 -13.13
N VAL A 77 -3.74 -8.94 -12.44
CA VAL A 77 -3.90 -9.11 -10.99
C VAL A 77 -4.86 -10.27 -10.73
N MET A 78 -4.39 -11.27 -10.01
CA MET A 78 -5.15 -12.49 -9.69
C MET A 78 -5.79 -12.37 -8.32
N SER A 79 -7.04 -12.81 -8.21
CA SER A 79 -7.74 -12.91 -6.94
C SER A 79 -7.25 -14.12 -6.11
N PRO A 80 -7.35 -14.07 -4.77
CA PRO A 80 -6.82 -15.12 -3.89
C PRO A 80 -7.38 -16.53 -4.17
N GLU A 81 -8.63 -16.62 -4.62
CA GLU A 81 -9.28 -17.88 -4.97
C GLU A 81 -8.60 -18.57 -6.17
N ASN A 82 -8.30 -17.81 -7.22
CA ASN A 82 -7.56 -18.32 -8.39
C ASN A 82 -6.14 -18.79 -8.04
N VAL A 83 -5.58 -18.17 -7.01
CA VAL A 83 -4.24 -18.48 -6.51
C VAL A 83 -4.29 -19.77 -5.72
N THR A 84 -5.30 -19.94 -4.86
CA THR A 84 -5.52 -21.15 -4.07
C THR A 84 -5.65 -22.39 -4.96
N ASP A 85 -6.35 -22.30 -6.09
CA ASP A 85 -6.45 -23.41 -7.05
C ASP A 85 -5.09 -23.79 -7.67
N ILE A 86 -4.26 -22.79 -8.01
CA ILE A 86 -2.90 -23.02 -8.53
C ILE A 86 -1.98 -23.62 -7.46
N PHE A 87 -2.07 -23.12 -6.22
CA PHE A 87 -1.28 -23.62 -5.09
C PHE A 87 -1.70 -25.02 -4.66
N GLN A 88 -3.00 -25.36 -4.70
CA GLN A 88 -3.49 -26.71 -4.45
C GLN A 88 -3.10 -27.68 -5.56
N ALA A 89 -2.99 -27.21 -6.81
CA ALA A 89 -2.53 -28.01 -7.94
C ALA A 89 -0.99 -28.18 -7.99
N SER A 90 -0.21 -27.34 -7.30
CA SER A 90 1.25 -27.35 -7.34
C SER A 90 1.87 -27.54 -5.95
N LYS A 91 2.30 -28.77 -5.67
CA LYS A 91 3.01 -29.16 -4.43
C LYS A 91 4.29 -28.34 -4.20
N GLU A 92 5.01 -28.03 -5.26
CA GLU A 92 6.25 -27.25 -5.23
C GLU A 92 6.03 -25.79 -4.79
N ALA A 93 4.89 -25.20 -5.17
CA ALA A 93 4.55 -23.83 -4.78
C ALA A 93 4.19 -23.74 -3.28
N PHE A 94 3.55 -24.77 -2.73
CA PHE A 94 3.24 -24.85 -1.31
C PHE A 94 4.51 -25.05 -0.46
N ASP A 95 5.41 -25.95 -0.87
CA ASP A 95 6.66 -26.24 -0.15
C ASP A 95 7.64 -25.04 -0.12
N ALA A 96 7.50 -24.06 -1.03
CA ALA A 96 8.33 -22.85 -1.04
C ALA A 96 7.90 -21.78 -0.02
N LEU A 97 6.72 -21.92 0.59
CA LEU A 97 6.14 -20.97 1.55
C LEU A 97 6.31 -21.40 3.03
N VAL A 98 6.68 -22.66 3.29
CA VAL A 98 6.86 -23.27 4.63
C VAL A 98 8.35 -23.43 4.94
#